data_AF-A0A0Q1AT84-F1
#
_entry.id   AF-A0A0Q1AT84-F1
#
_cell.length_a   1.000
_cell.length_b   1.000
_cell.length_c   1.000
_cell.angle_alpha   90.00
_cell.angle_beta   90.00
_cell.angle_gamma   90.00
#
_symmetry.space_group_name_H-M   'P 1'
#
loop_
_entity.id
_entity.type
_entity.pdbx_description
1 polymer ?
#
loop_
_entity_poly.entity_id
_entity_poly.type
_entity_poly.pdbx_seq_one_letter_code
_entity_poly.pdbx_strand_id
1 'polypeptide(L)'
;MSPKLQKGEELIKGLRPHPLAFYRLYGIWVYIALVGVYFSSSPSIEILEMGPETSARVLWWLSILVPAVLIALFRINWRWLVALAIPALLAFYLPGQLEYTAFLEKWGLLWLSDQNHILTAFGVLGILGTEEHRRSHRYYITNWRLIMESGHLGVHRRTLLYKNINDLVVEQSFAGKIFNFGTIIPITASGLGLGDDFSMAGAAVGTRAMIGAGGGKTVSTPRGRSHHLLEGVGRPEQVHDLIISLMHSQS
;
A
#
# COMPACT_ATOMS: atom_id res chain seq x y z
N MET A 1 -8.54 -7.13 18.68
CA MET A 1 -9.86 -7.76 18.87
C MET A 1 -9.77 -9.17 18.31
N SER A 2 -10.00 -10.19 19.13
CA SER A 2 -10.05 -11.58 18.67
C SER A 2 -11.33 -11.82 17.85
N PRO A 3 -11.28 -12.68 16.81
CA PRO A 3 -12.47 -13.00 16.04
C PRO A 3 -13.49 -13.76 16.91
N LYS A 4 -14.79 -13.54 16.68
CA LYS A 4 -15.85 -14.30 17.34
C LYS A 4 -15.93 -15.69 16.70
N LEU A 5 -15.47 -16.70 17.44
CA LEU A 5 -15.48 -18.09 17.01
C LEU A 5 -16.86 -18.72 17.17
N GLN A 6 -17.22 -19.65 16.28
CA GLN A 6 -18.40 -20.49 16.43
C GLN A 6 -18.18 -21.62 17.44
N LYS A 7 -19.26 -22.29 17.86
CA LYS A 7 -19.18 -23.38 18.83
C LYS A 7 -18.43 -24.57 18.21
N GLY A 8 -17.27 -24.93 18.77
CA GLY A 8 -16.37 -25.96 18.21
C GLY A 8 -15.36 -25.44 17.18
N GLU A 9 -15.37 -24.14 16.90
CA GLU A 9 -14.35 -23.50 16.06
C GLU A 9 -13.14 -23.11 16.93
N GLU A 10 -11.95 -23.54 16.51
CA GLU A 10 -10.68 -23.24 17.19
C GLU A 10 -9.80 -22.35 16.31
N LEU A 11 -9.15 -21.37 16.94
CA LEU A 11 -8.18 -20.52 16.28
C LEU A 11 -6.83 -21.25 16.20
N ILE A 12 -6.41 -21.59 14.98
CA ILE A 12 -5.15 -22.30 14.75
C ILE A 12 -3.99 -21.30 14.69
N LYS A 13 -4.15 -20.21 13.92
CA LYS A 13 -3.07 -19.24 13.73
C LYS A 13 -3.60 -17.84 13.45
N GLY A 14 -3.08 -16.86 14.18
CA GLY A 14 -3.21 -15.43 13.86
C GLY A 14 -2.01 -14.94 13.07
N LEU A 15 -2.25 -14.22 11.99
CA LEU A 15 -1.23 -13.67 11.10
C LEU A 15 -1.43 -12.17 10.91
N ARG A 16 -0.32 -11.48 10.64
CA ARG A 16 -0.28 -10.08 10.22
C ARG A 16 0.68 -9.95 9.05
N PRO A 17 0.49 -8.96 8.17
CA PRO A 17 1.44 -8.72 7.11
C PRO A 17 2.82 -8.35 7.65
N HIS A 18 3.86 -8.83 6.97
CA HIS A 18 5.24 -8.46 7.22
C HIS A 18 5.45 -6.95 6.93
N PRO A 19 6.25 -6.21 7.71
CA PRO A 19 6.55 -4.79 7.47
C PRO A 19 6.99 -4.51 6.03
N LEU A 20 7.91 -5.34 5.52
CA LEU A 20 8.43 -5.20 4.16
C LEU A 20 7.43 -5.55 3.07
N ALA A 21 6.24 -6.11 3.37
CA ALA A 21 5.23 -6.33 2.33
C ALA A 21 4.74 -5.00 1.73
N PHE A 22 4.76 -3.93 2.52
CA PHE A 22 4.36 -2.58 2.14
C PHE A 22 5.55 -1.70 1.73
N TYR A 23 6.71 -2.29 1.38
CA TYR A 23 7.94 -1.54 1.07
C TYR A 23 7.76 -0.45 0.00
N ARG A 24 6.86 -0.67 -0.96
CA ARG A 24 6.55 0.30 -2.02
C ARG A 24 5.92 1.58 -1.48
N LEU A 25 5.08 1.45 -0.44
CA LEU A 25 4.45 2.57 0.24
C LEU A 25 5.44 3.29 1.14
N TYR A 26 6.19 2.54 1.95
CA TYR A 26 7.27 3.11 2.75
C TYR A 26 8.29 3.86 1.90
N GLY A 27 8.69 3.29 0.76
CA GLY A 27 9.69 3.90 -0.13
C GLY A 27 9.29 5.28 -0.62
N ILE A 28 8.00 5.50 -0.92
CA ILE A 28 7.49 6.82 -1.35
C ILE A 28 7.59 7.84 -0.21
N TRP A 29 7.15 7.47 0.99
CA TRP A 29 7.16 8.39 2.13
C TRP A 29 8.57 8.65 2.68
N VAL A 30 9.44 7.63 2.67
CA VAL A 30 10.86 7.76 2.94
C VAL A 30 11.51 8.70 1.93
N TYR A 31 11.17 8.57 0.63
CA TYR A 31 11.68 9.47 -0.40
C TYR A 31 11.31 10.93 -0.12
N ILE A 32 10.04 11.23 0.20
CA ILE A 32 9.62 12.59 0.58
C ILE A 32 10.41 13.10 1.79
N ALA A 33 10.55 12.27 2.83
CA ALA A 33 11.30 12.67 4.03
C ALA A 33 12.77 12.98 3.70
N LEU A 34 13.41 12.17 2.86
CA LEU A 34 14.78 12.38 2.44
C LEU A 34 14.96 13.64 1.59
N VAL A 35 14.00 13.97 0.72
CA VAL A 35 14.02 15.24 -0.03
C VAL A 35 13.98 16.42 0.95
N GLY A 36 13.10 16.39 1.95
CA GLY A 36 13.06 17.43 2.99
C GLY A 36 14.38 17.57 3.75
N VAL A 37 14.96 16.45 4.21
CA VAL A 37 16.26 16.43 4.91
C VAL A 37 17.41 16.89 4.02
N TYR A 38 17.42 16.53 2.74
CA TYR A 38 18.47 16.93 1.82
C TYR A 38 18.47 18.45 1.62
N PHE A 39 17.30 19.05 1.36
CA PHE A 39 17.20 20.49 1.13
C PHE A 39 17.26 21.32 2.42
N SER A 40 17.02 20.75 3.61
CA SER A 40 17.23 21.44 4.89
C SER A 40 18.72 21.65 5.20
N SER A 41 19.60 20.84 4.63
CA SER A 41 21.06 21.04 4.71
C SER A 41 21.58 22.18 3.82
N SER A 42 20.69 22.91 3.15
CA SER A 42 20.97 24.07 2.29
C SER A 42 22.10 23.83 1.31
N PRO A 43 21.95 22.87 0.37
CA PRO A 43 22.99 22.62 -0.62
C PRO A 43 23.14 23.88 -1.49
N SER A 44 24.36 24.43 -1.53
CA SER A 44 24.70 25.60 -2.34
C SER A 44 24.78 25.20 -3.81
N ILE A 45 23.62 25.07 -4.45
CA ILE A 45 23.52 24.61 -5.84
C ILE A 45 23.18 25.81 -6.70
N GLU A 46 24.01 26.10 -7.68
CA GLU A 46 23.71 27.07 -8.74
C GLU A 46 23.45 26.32 -10.04
N ILE A 47 22.33 26.64 -10.69
CA ILE A 47 21.97 26.12 -12.01
C ILE A 47 21.90 27.30 -12.96
N LEU A 48 22.66 27.24 -14.04
CA LEU A 48 22.73 28.32 -15.04
C LEU A 48 23.16 29.64 -14.35
N GLU A 49 22.50 30.74 -14.69
CA GLU A 49 22.70 32.07 -14.09
C GLU A 49 21.72 32.35 -12.93
N MET A 50 21.02 31.31 -12.43
CA MET A 50 20.10 31.45 -11.30
C MET A 50 20.88 31.43 -9.98
N GLY A 51 20.56 32.37 -9.08
CA GLY A 51 21.13 32.37 -7.73
C GLY A 51 20.90 31.05 -6.97
N PRO A 52 21.68 30.77 -5.91
CA PRO A 52 21.62 29.50 -5.19
C PRO A 52 20.22 29.17 -4.63
N GLU A 53 19.51 30.17 -4.12
CA GLU A 53 18.18 29.95 -3.54
C GLU A 53 17.12 29.58 -4.58
N THR A 54 17.13 30.25 -5.74
CA THR A 54 16.16 29.97 -6.81
C THR A 54 16.44 28.62 -7.44
N SER A 55 17.72 28.30 -7.66
CA SER A 55 18.19 26.98 -8.10
C SER A 55 17.73 25.86 -7.15
N ALA A 56 17.91 26.04 -5.83
CA ALA A 56 17.47 25.08 -4.83
C ALA A 56 15.94 24.88 -4.85
N ARG A 57 15.15 25.96 -4.97
CA ARG A 57 13.67 25.87 -5.05
C ARG A 57 13.21 25.15 -6.31
N VAL A 58 13.84 25.40 -7.46
CA VAL A 58 13.52 24.70 -8.71
C VAL A 58 13.83 23.21 -8.60
N LEU A 59 15.00 22.85 -8.08
CA LEU A 59 15.38 21.45 -7.86
C LEU A 59 14.47 20.74 -6.86
N TRP A 60 14.03 21.44 -5.82
CA TRP A 60 13.11 20.91 -4.83
C TRP A 60 11.79 20.49 -5.49
N TRP A 61 11.20 21.37 -6.31
CA TRP A 61 9.98 21.06 -7.06
C TRP A 61 10.18 19.94 -8.07
N LEU A 62 11.29 19.95 -8.81
CA LEU A 62 11.61 18.89 -9.77
C LEU A 62 11.77 17.53 -9.08
N SER A 63 12.41 17.50 -7.91
CA SER A 63 12.59 16.28 -7.11
C SER A 63 11.26 15.68 -6.68
N ILE A 64 10.20 16.45 -6.52
CA ILE A 64 8.88 15.91 -6.15
C ILE A 64 8.03 15.61 -7.37
N LEU A 65 7.94 16.56 -8.31
CA LEU A 65 7.04 16.48 -9.47
C LEU A 65 7.48 15.42 -10.48
N VAL A 66 8.77 15.29 -10.76
CA VAL A 66 9.25 14.32 -11.75
C VAL A 66 8.93 12.88 -11.30
N PRO A 67 9.28 12.44 -10.07
CA PRO A 67 8.87 11.12 -9.59
C PRO A 67 7.36 10.96 -9.50
N ALA A 68 6.62 12.00 -9.09
CA ALA A 68 5.15 11.93 -9.01
C ALA A 68 4.51 11.66 -10.36
N VAL A 69 4.94 12.37 -11.41
CA VAL A 69 4.47 12.17 -12.78
C VAL A 69 4.90 10.79 -13.30
N LEU A 70 6.14 10.39 -13.10
CA LEU A 70 6.62 9.06 -13.50
C LEU A 70 5.78 7.95 -12.86
N ILE A 71 5.57 8.01 -11.54
CA ILE A 71 4.74 7.03 -10.82
C ILE A 71 3.30 7.05 -11.34
N ALA A 72 2.71 8.22 -11.54
CA ALA A 72 1.34 8.35 -12.02
C ALA A 72 1.16 7.75 -13.42
N LEU A 73 2.12 7.99 -14.33
CA LEU A 73 2.12 7.44 -15.69
C LEU A 73 2.32 5.92 -15.69
N PHE A 74 3.33 5.41 -14.98
CA PHE A 74 3.61 3.96 -14.95
C PHE A 74 2.55 3.14 -14.21
N ARG A 75 1.88 3.72 -13.21
CA ARG A 75 0.86 3.02 -12.41
C ARG A 75 -0.57 3.24 -12.89
N ILE A 76 -0.80 4.17 -13.83
CA ILE A 76 -2.13 4.63 -14.27
C ILE A 76 -3.03 4.90 -13.04
N ASN A 77 -2.47 5.57 -12.03
CA ASN A 77 -3.18 5.82 -10.78
C ASN A 77 -2.85 7.22 -10.25
N TRP A 78 -3.71 8.18 -10.61
CA TRP A 78 -3.60 9.60 -10.27
C TRP A 78 -3.56 9.90 -8.78
N ARG A 79 -3.97 8.96 -7.92
CA ARG A 79 -3.90 9.12 -6.46
C ARG A 79 -2.47 9.35 -5.97
N TRP A 80 -1.47 8.80 -6.66
CA TRP A 80 -0.06 9.00 -6.32
C TRP A 80 0.41 10.42 -6.59
N LEU A 81 -0.09 11.05 -7.66
CA LEU A 81 0.19 12.45 -7.95
C LEU A 81 -0.35 13.31 -6.80
N VAL A 82 -1.60 13.08 -6.40
CA VAL A 82 -2.23 13.81 -5.28
C VAL A 82 -1.49 13.59 -3.96
N ALA A 83 -1.11 12.34 -3.66
CA ALA A 83 -0.41 11.99 -2.42
C ALA A 83 0.97 12.65 -2.29
N LEU A 84 1.64 12.96 -3.41
CA LEU A 84 2.93 13.64 -3.43
C LEU A 84 2.79 15.16 -3.54
N ALA A 85 1.83 15.64 -4.34
CA ALA A 85 1.64 17.05 -4.62
C ALA A 85 1.03 17.82 -3.44
N ILE A 86 0.06 17.25 -2.72
CA ILE A 86 -0.57 17.94 -1.58
C ILE A 86 0.45 18.28 -0.48
N PRO A 87 1.27 17.32 0.02
CA PRO A 87 2.31 17.64 1.00
C PRO A 87 3.28 18.72 0.53
N ALA A 88 3.66 18.70 -0.75
CA ALA A 88 4.57 19.69 -1.32
C ALA A 88 3.95 21.09 -1.38
N LEU A 89 2.69 21.20 -1.82
CA LEU A 89 1.95 22.47 -1.84
C LEU A 89 1.77 23.04 -0.43
N LEU A 90 1.43 22.20 0.55
CA LEU A 90 1.30 22.61 1.95
C LEU A 90 2.64 23.04 2.54
N ALA A 91 3.71 22.28 2.29
CA ALA A 91 5.06 22.63 2.75
C ALA A 91 5.52 23.98 2.18
N PHE A 92 5.19 24.29 0.93
CA PHE A 92 5.53 25.57 0.31
C PHE A 92 4.67 26.73 0.80
N TYR A 93 3.36 26.52 1.01
CA TYR A 93 2.41 27.60 1.32
C TYR A 93 2.37 27.99 2.80
N LEU A 94 2.43 27.01 3.71
CA LEU A 94 2.22 27.24 5.15
C LEU A 94 3.22 28.21 5.80
N PRO A 95 4.54 28.17 5.50
CA PRO A 95 5.52 29.10 6.08
C PRO A 95 5.21 30.59 5.88
N GLY A 96 4.50 30.93 4.80
CA GLY A 96 4.11 32.31 4.48
C GLY A 96 2.89 32.83 5.25
N GLN A 97 2.22 31.99 6.04
CA GLN A 97 0.99 32.35 6.75
C GLN A 97 1.28 32.78 8.19
N LEU A 98 0.88 34.00 8.55
CA LEU A 98 1.11 34.57 9.89
C LEU A 98 0.40 33.76 10.99
N GLU A 99 -0.79 33.24 10.70
CA GLU A 99 -1.54 32.38 11.64
C GLU A 99 -0.80 31.07 11.93
N TYR A 100 -0.13 30.50 10.92
CA TYR A 100 0.65 29.27 11.06
C TYR A 100 1.89 29.49 11.91
N THR A 101 2.65 30.56 11.65
CA THR A 101 3.85 30.89 12.44
C THR A 101 3.51 31.21 13.88
N ALA A 102 2.43 31.97 14.13
CA ALA A 102 1.94 32.27 15.47
C ALA A 102 1.47 31.01 16.21
N PHE A 103 0.82 30.07 15.50
CA PHE A 103 0.47 28.77 16.06
C PHE A 103 1.71 27.97 16.47
N LEU A 104 2.73 27.88 15.60
CA LEU A 104 3.97 27.17 15.92
C LEU A 104 4.70 27.80 17.11
N GLU A 105 4.78 29.13 17.18
CA GLU A 105 5.40 29.86 18.28
C GLU A 105 4.72 29.52 19.62
N LYS A 106 3.39 29.54 19.65
CA LYS A 106 2.59 29.20 20.84
C LYS A 106 2.90 27.79 21.39
N TRP A 107 3.20 26.84 20.50
CA TRP A 107 3.50 25.46 20.87
C TRP A 107 5.00 25.16 20.99
N GLY A 108 5.88 26.15 20.79
CA GLY A 108 7.34 25.96 20.81
C GLY A 108 7.87 25.12 19.63
N LEU A 109 7.15 25.09 18.51
CA LEU A 109 7.43 24.28 17.33
C LEU A 109 7.99 25.10 16.15
N LEU A 110 8.69 26.20 16.42
CA LEU A 110 9.24 27.08 15.38
C LEU A 110 10.18 26.37 14.39
N TRP A 111 10.77 25.24 14.76
CA TRP A 111 11.57 24.42 13.85
C TRP A 111 10.76 23.84 12.67
N LEU A 112 9.42 23.78 12.78
CA LEU A 112 8.51 23.44 11.67
C LEU A 112 8.13 24.65 10.80
N SER A 113 8.72 25.83 11.01
CA SER A 113 8.41 27.00 10.20
C SER A 113 9.02 26.95 8.80
N ASP A 114 10.05 26.13 8.58
CA ASP A 114 10.70 25.97 7.28
C ASP A 114 10.02 24.87 6.45
N GLN A 115 9.79 25.17 5.17
CA GLN A 115 9.17 24.27 4.19
C GLN A 115 9.79 22.86 4.18
N ASN A 116 11.10 22.74 4.38
CA ASN A 116 11.80 21.46 4.34
C ASN A 116 11.50 20.59 5.56
N HIS A 117 11.37 21.21 6.73
CA HIS A 117 10.99 20.54 7.97
C HIS A 117 9.53 20.09 7.92
N ILE A 118 8.64 20.89 7.30
CA ILE A 118 7.25 20.51 7.03
C ILE A 118 7.18 19.30 6.10
N LEU A 119 7.92 19.32 4.99
CA LEU A 119 7.96 18.19 4.05
C LEU A 119 8.47 16.92 4.72
N THR A 120 9.51 17.04 5.55
CA THR A 120 10.05 15.93 6.34
C THR A 120 8.99 15.38 7.30
N ALA A 121 8.26 16.24 7.99
CA ALA A 121 7.17 15.85 8.87
C ALA A 121 6.06 15.08 8.12
N PHE A 122 5.66 15.53 6.92
CA PHE A 122 4.71 14.78 6.09
C PHE A 122 5.24 13.41 5.66
N GLY A 123 6.53 13.31 5.30
CA GLY A 123 7.17 12.03 5.00
C GLY A 123 7.14 11.07 6.20
N VAL A 124 7.47 11.55 7.40
CA VAL A 124 7.38 10.77 8.64
C VAL A 124 5.94 10.35 8.96
N LEU A 125 4.98 11.27 8.85
CA LEU A 125 3.56 10.96 9.03
C LEU A 125 3.06 9.92 8.03
N GLY A 126 3.54 9.96 6.79
CA GLY A 126 3.23 8.97 5.77
C GLY A 126 3.80 7.57 6.08
N ILE A 127 5.02 7.50 6.64
CA ILE A 127 5.61 6.25 7.16
C ILE A 127 4.76 5.68 8.29
N LEU A 128 4.38 6.53 9.26
CA LEU A 128 3.52 6.13 10.39
C LEU A 128 2.13 5.68 9.90
N GLY A 129 1.54 6.42 8.95
CA GLY A 129 0.27 6.06 8.33
C GLY A 129 0.35 4.74 7.56
N THR A 130 1.49 4.44 6.93
CA THR A 130 1.72 3.14 6.27
C THR A 130 1.84 2.01 7.28
N GLU A 131 2.50 2.23 8.41
CA GLU A 131 2.59 1.25 9.49
C GLU A 131 1.23 0.99 10.14
N GLU A 132 0.45 2.04 10.39
CA GLU A 132 -0.93 1.90 10.80
C GLU A 132 -1.74 1.18 9.72
N HIS A 133 -1.45 1.44 8.45
CA HIS A 133 -2.07 0.73 7.32
C HIS A 133 -1.85 -0.77 7.36
N ARG A 134 -0.61 -1.17 7.57
CA ARG A 134 -0.23 -2.57 7.75
C ARG A 134 -0.87 -3.19 8.99
N ARG A 135 -0.89 -2.48 10.12
CA ARG A 135 -1.43 -2.99 11.41
C ARG A 135 -2.93 -3.24 11.38
N SER A 136 -3.66 -2.54 10.53
CA SER A 136 -5.10 -2.75 10.39
C SER A 136 -5.43 -4.11 9.74
N HIS A 137 -4.52 -4.66 8.94
CA HIS A 137 -4.70 -5.96 8.29
C HIS A 137 -4.40 -7.10 9.28
N ARG A 138 -5.39 -7.96 9.49
CA ARG A 138 -5.29 -9.13 10.36
C ARG A 138 -5.92 -10.33 9.67
N TYR A 139 -5.22 -11.46 9.74
CA TYR A 139 -5.71 -12.71 9.17
C TYR A 139 -5.76 -13.78 10.25
N TYR A 140 -6.82 -14.57 10.25
CA TYR A 140 -6.99 -15.67 11.18
C TYR A 140 -7.32 -16.95 10.41
N ILE A 141 -6.57 -18.00 10.73
CA ILE A 141 -6.76 -19.35 10.23
C ILE A 141 -7.42 -20.13 11.36
N THR A 142 -8.64 -20.60 11.13
CA THR A 142 -9.35 -21.48 12.07
C THR A 142 -9.43 -22.89 11.50
N ASN A 143 -9.96 -23.84 12.26
CA ASN A 143 -10.20 -25.20 11.77
C ASN A 143 -11.27 -25.29 10.67
N TRP A 144 -12.12 -24.27 10.48
CA TRP A 144 -13.23 -24.30 9.50
C TRP A 144 -13.14 -23.25 8.38
N ARG A 145 -12.47 -22.12 8.62
CA ARG A 145 -12.48 -20.99 7.69
C ARG A 145 -11.28 -20.07 7.85
N LEU A 146 -11.07 -19.25 6.82
CA LEU A 146 -10.19 -18.10 6.83
C LEU A 146 -10.98 -16.85 7.16
N ILE A 147 -10.50 -16.05 8.10
CA ILE A 147 -11.06 -14.74 8.44
C ILE A 147 -10.02 -13.68 8.08
N MET A 148 -10.37 -12.80 7.15
CA MET A 148 -9.56 -11.68 6.71
C MET A 148 -10.21 -10.39 7.20
N GLU A 149 -9.47 -9.57 7.93
CA GLU A 149 -9.93 -8.29 8.44
C GLU A 149 -9.00 -7.18 7.98
N SER A 150 -9.58 -6.06 7.57
CA SER A 150 -8.83 -4.83 7.33
C SER A 150 -9.71 -3.60 7.49
N GLY A 151 -9.07 -2.47 7.80
CA GLY A 151 -9.73 -1.16 7.86
C GLY A 151 -9.32 -0.29 9.06
N HIS A 152 -9.26 1.02 8.81
CA HIS A 152 -8.84 2.06 9.76
C HIS A 152 -10.01 2.74 10.48
N LEU A 153 -11.13 2.89 9.77
CA LEU A 153 -12.31 3.64 10.22
C LEU A 153 -13.60 2.82 10.13
N GLY A 154 -13.57 1.70 9.40
CA GLY A 154 -14.65 0.72 9.31
C GLY A 154 -14.05 -0.68 9.22
N VAL A 155 -14.60 -1.64 9.95
CA VAL A 155 -14.09 -3.02 9.95
C VAL A 155 -14.66 -3.75 8.75
N HIS A 156 -13.84 -3.95 7.72
CA HIS A 156 -14.17 -4.85 6.64
C HIS A 156 -13.68 -6.24 7.01
N ARG A 157 -14.61 -7.09 7.46
CA ARG A 157 -14.36 -8.51 7.75
C ARG A 157 -14.89 -9.36 6.60
N ARG A 158 -14.04 -10.22 6.07
CA ARG A 158 -14.41 -11.26 5.12
C ARG A 158 -14.10 -12.63 5.70
N THR A 159 -15.03 -13.56 5.49
CA THR A 159 -14.90 -14.94 5.96
C THR A 159 -15.01 -15.88 4.77
N LEU A 160 -14.08 -16.84 4.66
CA LEU A 160 -14.03 -17.81 3.58
C LEU A 160 -13.92 -19.23 4.13
N LEU A 161 -14.97 -20.03 3.94
CA LEU A 161 -15.01 -21.44 4.37
C LEU A 161 -14.10 -22.29 3.48
N TYR A 162 -13.41 -23.28 4.04
CA TYR A 162 -12.48 -24.13 3.27
C TYR A 162 -13.16 -24.86 2.12
N LYS A 163 -14.39 -25.36 2.32
CA LYS A 163 -15.19 -26.01 1.26
C LYS A 163 -15.48 -25.14 0.03
N ASN A 164 -15.33 -23.82 0.15
CA ASN A 164 -15.57 -22.87 -0.95
C ASN A 164 -14.26 -22.45 -1.65
N ILE A 165 -13.11 -22.95 -1.19
CA ILE A 165 -11.80 -22.70 -1.79
C ILE A 165 -11.53 -23.84 -2.77
N ASN A 166 -11.41 -23.50 -4.04
CA ASN A 166 -11.10 -24.46 -5.10
C ASN A 166 -9.59 -24.62 -5.27
N ASP A 167 -8.84 -23.52 -5.10
CA ASP A 167 -7.40 -23.49 -5.31
C ASP A 167 -6.74 -22.40 -4.45
N LEU A 168 -5.44 -22.52 -4.21
CA LEU A 168 -4.62 -21.58 -3.43
C LEU A 168 -3.34 -21.25 -4.18
N VAL A 169 -3.15 -19.96 -4.48
CA VAL A 169 -1.94 -19.48 -5.16
C VAL A 169 -1.06 -18.70 -4.20
N VAL A 170 0.24 -18.98 -4.23
CA VAL A 170 1.25 -18.22 -3.49
C VAL A 170 2.00 -17.30 -4.44
N GLU A 171 1.93 -15.99 -4.21
CA GLU A 171 2.71 -15.00 -4.94
C GLU A 171 3.81 -14.41 -4.06
N GLN A 172 5.06 -14.49 -4.52
CA GLN A 172 6.20 -13.86 -3.88
C GLN A 172 6.94 -12.94 -4.85
N SER A 173 7.08 -11.68 -4.44
CA SER A 173 7.98 -10.75 -5.13
C SER A 173 9.45 -11.13 -4.88
N PHE A 174 10.38 -10.57 -5.66
CA PHE A 174 11.82 -10.78 -5.43
C PHE A 174 12.24 -10.44 -3.99
N ALA A 175 11.81 -9.28 -3.48
CA ALA A 175 11.99 -8.91 -2.07
C ALA A 175 11.30 -9.89 -1.12
N GLY A 176 10.13 -10.40 -1.49
CA GLY A 176 9.41 -11.43 -0.75
C GLY A 176 10.17 -12.75 -0.62
N LYS A 177 10.92 -13.16 -1.66
CA LYS A 177 11.78 -14.35 -1.60
C LYS A 177 12.96 -14.17 -0.64
N ILE A 178 13.62 -13.00 -0.68
CA ILE A 178 14.76 -12.69 0.19
C ILE A 178 14.34 -12.61 1.66
N PHE A 179 13.24 -11.91 1.94
CA PHE A 179 12.76 -11.66 3.31
C PHE A 179 11.66 -12.63 3.76
N ASN A 180 11.42 -13.69 2.98
CA ASN A 180 10.46 -14.75 3.25
C ASN A 180 9.04 -14.27 3.61
N PHE A 181 8.48 -13.39 2.76
CA PHE A 181 7.08 -12.97 2.81
C PHE A 181 6.41 -13.13 1.43
N GLY A 182 5.10 -13.33 1.43
CA GLY A 182 4.33 -13.49 0.20
C GLY A 182 2.84 -13.27 0.41
N THR A 183 2.10 -13.27 -0.68
CA THR A 183 0.64 -13.13 -0.66
C THR A 183 0.02 -14.47 -1.00
N ILE A 184 -0.96 -14.90 -0.19
CA ILE A 184 -1.73 -16.12 -0.46
C ILE A 184 -3.10 -15.70 -0.98
N ILE A 185 -3.44 -16.22 -2.16
CA ILE A 185 -4.64 -15.88 -2.92
C ILE A 185 -5.54 -17.12 -2.96
N PRO A 186 -6.59 -17.19 -2.13
CA PRO A 186 -7.58 -18.25 -2.27
C PRO A 186 -8.45 -17.97 -3.50
N ILE A 187 -8.67 -18.99 -4.32
CA ILE A 187 -9.53 -18.93 -5.51
C ILE A 187 -10.83 -19.68 -5.20
N THR A 188 -11.98 -19.04 -5.46
CA THR A 188 -13.30 -19.63 -5.24
C THR A 188 -14.06 -19.79 -6.56
N ALA A 189 -15.07 -20.67 -6.57
CA ALA A 189 -15.95 -20.86 -7.74
C ALA A 189 -16.68 -19.58 -8.17
N SER A 190 -16.90 -18.63 -7.25
CA SER A 190 -17.51 -17.33 -7.53
C SER A 190 -16.56 -16.29 -8.12
N GLY A 191 -15.31 -16.67 -8.42
CA GLY A 191 -14.29 -15.79 -8.98
C GLY A 191 -13.60 -14.88 -7.97
N LEU A 192 -13.70 -15.17 -6.67
CA LEU A 192 -12.85 -14.51 -5.68
C LEU A 192 -11.39 -14.85 -5.93
N GLY A 193 -10.51 -13.86 -5.81
CA GLY A 193 -9.07 -14.03 -6.03
C GLY A 193 -8.67 -13.91 -7.51
N LEU A 194 -9.62 -14.04 -8.43
CA LEU A 194 -9.42 -13.72 -9.84
C LEU A 194 -9.44 -12.20 -10.01
N GLY A 195 -8.45 -11.64 -10.72
CA GLY A 195 -8.42 -10.20 -11.02
C GLY A 195 -9.62 -9.77 -11.87
N ASP A 196 -9.91 -8.47 -11.91
CA ASP A 196 -11.03 -7.89 -12.68
C ASP A 196 -11.01 -8.31 -14.18
N ASP A 197 -9.86 -8.70 -14.72
CA ASP A 197 -9.70 -9.20 -16.09
C ASP A 197 -10.30 -10.61 -16.31
N PHE A 198 -10.35 -11.46 -15.28
CA PHE A 198 -10.87 -12.83 -15.38
C PHE A 198 -12.41 -12.87 -15.24
N SER A 199 -12.97 -12.00 -14.40
CA SER A 199 -14.42 -11.88 -14.22
C SER A 199 -15.11 -11.34 -15.48
N MET A 200 -14.43 -10.48 -16.26
CA MET A 200 -14.88 -10.12 -17.61
C MET A 200 -14.75 -11.27 -18.61
N ALA A 201 -13.69 -12.08 -18.57
CA ALA A 201 -13.53 -13.22 -19.48
C ALA A 201 -14.60 -14.31 -19.28
N GLY A 202 -14.99 -14.57 -18.03
CA GLY A 202 -16.09 -15.48 -17.69
C GLY A 202 -17.48 -14.94 -18.08
N ALA A 203 -17.68 -13.61 -18.03
CA ALA A 203 -18.90 -12.96 -18.49
C ALA A 203 -18.97 -12.81 -20.02
N ALA A 204 -17.83 -12.77 -20.71
CA ALA A 204 -17.73 -12.60 -22.16
C ALA A 204 -18.04 -13.88 -22.96
N VAL A 205 -18.23 -15.03 -22.32
CA VAL A 205 -18.76 -16.23 -22.99
C VAL A 205 -20.23 -16.03 -23.43
N GLY A 206 -20.95 -15.04 -22.86
CA GLY A 206 -22.34 -14.73 -23.20
C GLY A 206 -22.59 -13.46 -24.02
N THR A 207 -21.68 -12.48 -24.01
CA THR A 207 -21.96 -11.16 -24.62
C THR A 207 -20.76 -10.66 -25.40
N ARG A 208 -20.98 -10.48 -26.71
CA ARG A 208 -20.11 -9.90 -27.74
C ARG A 208 -18.89 -9.14 -27.20
N ALA A 209 -17.72 -9.68 -27.53
CA ALA A 209 -16.41 -9.06 -27.36
C ALA A 209 -16.42 -7.59 -27.79
N MET A 210 -16.31 -6.68 -26.82
CA MET A 210 -15.98 -5.29 -27.08
C MET A 210 -14.47 -5.21 -27.29
N ILE A 211 -14.07 -5.22 -28.55
CA ILE A 211 -12.70 -4.96 -28.99
C ILE A 211 -12.35 -3.53 -28.61
N GLY A 212 -11.65 -3.36 -27.49
CA GLY A 212 -11.00 -2.11 -27.12
C GLY A 212 -9.80 -1.89 -28.02
N ALA A 213 -9.86 -0.86 -28.87
CA ALA A 213 -8.74 -0.34 -29.63
C ALA A 213 -7.68 0.22 -28.67
N GLY A 214 -6.68 -0.59 -28.37
CA GLY A 214 -5.57 -0.23 -27.50
C GLY A 214 -4.89 -1.51 -27.06
N GLY A 215 -3.73 -1.81 -27.62
CA GLY A 215 -2.98 -3.05 -27.43
C GLY A 215 -2.57 -3.33 -25.98
N GLY A 216 -3.53 -3.66 -25.13
CA GLY A 216 -3.32 -4.21 -23.81
C GLY A 216 -2.98 -5.70 -23.97
N LYS A 217 -1.72 -6.06 -23.75
CA LYS A 217 -1.39 -7.44 -23.40
C LYS A 217 -2.12 -7.76 -22.10
N THR A 218 -3.15 -8.59 -22.16
CA THR A 218 -3.88 -9.12 -21.01
C THR A 218 -2.95 -10.05 -20.24
N VAL A 219 -2.14 -9.50 -19.34
CA VAL A 219 -1.29 -10.30 -18.46
C VAL A 219 -2.17 -10.81 -17.32
N SER A 220 -2.63 -12.04 -17.49
CA SER A 220 -3.46 -12.80 -16.56
C SER A 220 -2.66 -13.15 -15.29
N THR A 221 -2.63 -12.26 -14.30
CA THR A 221 -2.23 -12.62 -12.93
C THR A 221 -3.43 -12.46 -11.97
N PRO A 222 -3.71 -13.45 -11.10
CA PRO A 222 -4.72 -13.31 -10.06
C PRO A 222 -4.44 -12.07 -9.21
N ARG A 223 -5.36 -11.10 -9.18
CA ARG A 223 -5.22 -9.87 -8.37
C ARG A 223 -6.49 -9.64 -7.57
N GLY A 224 -6.54 -10.19 -6.36
CA GLY A 224 -7.58 -9.82 -5.40
C GLY A 224 -7.33 -8.42 -4.80
N ARG A 225 -8.40 -7.73 -4.41
CA ARG A 225 -8.30 -6.55 -3.53
C ARG A 225 -7.78 -7.00 -2.15
N SER A 226 -6.97 -6.19 -1.47
CA SER A 226 -6.27 -6.51 -0.20
C SER A 226 -7.16 -7.16 0.90
N HIS A 227 -8.47 -6.90 0.85
CA HIS A 227 -9.48 -7.43 1.77
C HIS A 227 -9.92 -8.89 1.46
N HIS A 228 -9.38 -9.49 0.41
CA HIS A 228 -9.76 -10.81 -0.12
C HIS A 228 -8.57 -11.75 -0.22
N LEU A 229 -7.38 -11.28 0.19
CA LEU A 229 -6.11 -11.97 0.11
C LEU A 229 -5.44 -11.98 1.48
N LEU A 230 -4.62 -12.98 1.76
CA LEU A 230 -3.68 -12.88 2.86
C LEU A 230 -2.41 -12.19 2.35
N GLU A 231 -2.40 -10.86 2.41
CA GLU A 231 -1.32 -10.03 1.87
C GLU A 231 -0.09 -10.02 2.80
N GLY A 232 1.08 -10.26 2.22
CA GLY A 232 2.35 -10.07 2.92
C GLY A 232 2.59 -11.03 4.10
N VAL A 233 1.99 -12.21 4.09
CA VAL A 233 2.19 -13.25 5.10
C VAL A 233 3.65 -13.68 5.17
N GLY A 234 4.21 -13.72 6.38
CA GLY A 234 5.54 -14.28 6.62
C GLY A 234 5.54 -15.80 6.52
N ARG A 235 6.58 -16.37 5.90
CA ARG A 235 6.70 -17.80 5.58
C ARG A 235 5.47 -18.32 4.83
N PRO A 236 5.18 -17.78 3.63
CA PRO A 236 3.92 -18.04 2.94
C PRO A 236 3.75 -19.52 2.56
N GLU A 237 4.82 -20.26 2.26
CA GLU A 237 4.77 -21.70 1.97
C GLU A 237 4.23 -22.51 3.16
N GLN A 238 4.75 -22.27 4.37
CA GLN A 238 4.26 -22.94 5.59
C GLN A 238 2.79 -22.65 5.88
N VAL A 239 2.34 -21.43 5.56
CA VAL A 239 0.95 -21.04 5.75
C VAL A 239 0.06 -21.65 4.66
N HIS A 240 0.55 -21.71 3.43
CA HIS A 240 -0.12 -22.39 2.33
C HIS A 240 -0.35 -23.88 2.65
N ASP A 241 0.70 -24.60 3.05
CA ASP A 241 0.62 -26.03 3.36
C ASP A 241 -0.31 -26.31 4.54
N LEU A 242 -0.29 -25.43 5.55
CA LEU A 242 -1.24 -25.47 6.66
C LEU A 242 -2.68 -25.35 6.16
N ILE A 243 -2.98 -24.39 5.28
CA ILE A 243 -4.34 -24.20 4.76
C ILE A 243 -4.77 -25.42 3.93
N ILE A 244 -3.90 -25.97 3.09
CA ILE A 244 -4.18 -27.19 2.32
C ILE A 244 -4.50 -28.37 3.24
N SER A 245 -3.72 -28.57 4.30
CA SER A 245 -3.98 -29.66 5.26
C SER A 245 -5.37 -29.53 5.91
N LEU A 246 -5.81 -28.31 6.19
CA LEU A 246 -7.11 -28.02 6.78
C LEU A 246 -8.25 -28.20 5.78
N MET A 247 -8.02 -27.87 4.50
CA MET A 247 -8.97 -28.14 3.43
C MET A 247 -9.26 -29.65 3.30
N HIS A 248 -8.22 -30.49 3.34
CA HIS A 248 -8.38 -31.95 3.27
C HIS A 248 -9.02 -32.57 4.52
N SER A 249 -8.77 -32.00 5.71
CA SER A 249 -9.41 -32.52 6.94
C SER A 249 -10.91 -32.25 7.02
N GLN A 250 -11.43 -31.34 6.19
CA GLN A 250 -12.83 -30.88 6.20
C GLN A 250 -13.64 -31.33 4.98
N SER A 251 -13.00 -32.06 4.04
CA SER A 251 -13.65 -32.73 2.90
C SER A 251 -14.11 -34.13 3.28
#